data_AF-A0A6N3IDX7-F1
#
_entry.id   AF-A0A6N3IDX7-F1
#
_cell.length_a   1.000
_cell.length_b   1.000
_cell.length_c   1.000
_cell.angle_alpha   90.00
_cell.angle_beta   90.00
_cell.angle_gamma   90.00
#
_symmetry.space_group_name_H-M   'P 1'
#
loop_
_entity.id
_entity.type
_entity.pdbx_description
1 polymer ?
#
loop_
_entity_poly.entity_id
_entity_poly.type
_entity_poly.pdbx_seq_one_letter_code
_entity_poly.pdbx_strand_id
1 'polypeptide(L)' 'MSQKQVESSIKRLLRIKEVLARLSISRSSFLEGCRTGRFPQPIKIGPRTTVWKAEDIDAFIENLGKQGADNE' A
#
# COMPACT_ATOMS: atom_id res chain seq x y z
N MET A 1 -14.92 23.04 -13.17
CA MET A 1 -15.35 21.71 -12.72
C MET A 1 -14.14 20.78 -12.87
N SER A 2 -13.50 20.39 -11.76
CA SER A 2 -12.23 19.65 -11.78
C SER A 2 -12.38 18.33 -12.52
N GLN A 3 -11.57 18.18 -13.57
CA GLN A 3 -11.46 16.96 -14.33
C GLN A 3 -10.80 15.90 -13.44
N LYS A 4 -11.61 14.99 -12.89
CA LYS A 4 -11.11 13.75 -12.30
C LYS A 4 -10.80 12.84 -13.48
N GLN A 5 -9.56 12.91 -13.96
CA GLN A 5 -9.02 12.03 -14.99
C GLN A 5 -9.18 10.58 -14.51
N VAL A 6 -10.20 9.86 -15.01
CA VAL A 6 -10.30 8.41 -14.84
C VAL A 6 -9.48 7.79 -15.96
N GLU A 7 -8.16 7.95 -15.87
CA GLU A 7 -7.25 7.20 -16.71
C GLU A 7 -7.41 5.73 -16.32
N SER A 8 -7.55 4.85 -17.32
CA SER A 8 -7.74 3.42 -17.14
C SER A 8 -6.51 2.80 -16.48
N SER A 9 -6.37 2.99 -15.17
CA SER A 9 -5.26 2.50 -14.39
C SER A 9 -5.31 0.99 -14.41
N ILE A 10 -4.31 0.38 -15.06
CA ILE A 10 -4.08 -1.05 -14.95
C ILE A 10 -3.96 -1.38 -13.46
N LYS A 11 -4.97 -2.07 -12.93
CA LYS A 11 -4.99 -2.50 -11.53
C LYS A 11 -3.92 -3.56 -11.36
N ARG A 12 -2.78 -3.16 -10.77
CA ARG A 12 -1.65 -4.06 -10.51
C ARG A 12 -1.72 -4.62 -9.10
N LEU A 13 -1.33 -5.90 -8.98
CA LEU A 13 -1.14 -6.58 -7.71
C LEU A 13 0.36 -6.64 -7.41
N LEU A 14 0.73 -6.12 -6.25
CA LEU A 14 2.12 -6.05 -5.79
C LEU A 14 2.42 -7.22 -4.88
N ARG A 15 3.60 -7.82 -5.07
CA ARG A 15 4.17 -8.78 -4.11
C ARG A 15 4.88 -8.03 -3.00
N ILE A 16 5.15 -8.73 -1.90
CA ILE A 16 5.78 -8.11 -0.72
C ILE A 16 7.10 -7.40 -1.06
N LYS A 17 7.95 -7.96 -1.93
CA LYS A 17 9.20 -7.31 -2.33
C LYS A 17 8.98 -5.93 -2.98
N GLU A 18 7.95 -5.81 -3.82
CA GLU A 18 7.61 -4.55 -4.50
C GLU A 18 7.00 -3.52 -3.56
N VAL A 19 6.26 -3.98 -2.54
CA VAL A 19 5.73 -3.10 -1.49
C VAL A 19 6.86 -2.56 -0.62
N LEU A 20 7.79 -3.43 -0.20
CA LEU A 20 8.94 -3.01 0.60
C LEU A 20 9.86 -2.05 -0.16
N ALA A 21 10.02 -2.23 -1.47
CA ALA A 21 10.78 -1.29 -2.30
C ALA A 21 10.17 0.11 -2.34
N ARG A 22 8.84 0.23 -2.23
CA ARG A 22 8.14 1.53 -2.17
C ARG A 22 8.22 2.17 -0.78
N LEU A 23 8.01 1.38 0.27
CA LEU A 23 7.95 1.87 1.65
C LEU A 23 9.33 1.96 2.32
N SER A 24 10.37 1.34 1.74
CA SER A 24 11.73 1.27 2.31
C SER A 24 11.80 0.78 3.76
N ILE A 25 10.92 -0.15 4.14
CA ILE A 25 10.87 -0.74 5.48
C ILE A 25 11.19 -2.24 5.46
N SER A 26 11.46 -2.79 6.64
CA SER A 26 11.68 -4.23 6.80
C SER A 26 10.40 -5.03 6.56
N ARG A 27 10.57 -6.27 6.06
CA ARG A 27 9.47 -7.22 5.84
C ARG A 27 8.66 -7.44 7.12
N SER A 28 9.34 -7.64 8.24
CA SER A 28 8.70 -7.94 9.53
C SER A 28 7.86 -6.76 10.00
N SER A 29 8.39 -5.54 9.93
CA SER A 29 7.64 -4.33 10.30
C SER A 29 6.38 -4.15 9.46
N PHE A 30 6.48 -4.39 8.14
CA PHE A 30 5.32 -4.31 7.26
C PHE A 30 4.26 -5.38 7.58
N LEU A 31 4.67 -6.63 7.78
CA LEU A 31 3.74 -7.71 8.12
C LEU A 31 3.07 -7.50 9.48
N GLU A 32 3.83 -7.02 10.47
CA GLU A 32 3.31 -6.65 11.79
C GLU A 32 2.29 -5.52 11.66
N GLY A 33 2.59 -4.47 10.90
CA GLY A 33 1.62 -3.40 10.68
C GLY A 33 0.41 -3.82 9.85
N CYS A 34 0.52 -4.79 8.95
CA CYS A 34 -0.65 -5.43 8.33
C CYS A 34 -1.50 -6.16 9.39
N ARG A 35 -0.86 -6.89 10.31
CA ARG A 35 -1.55 -7.60 11.40
C ARG A 35 -2.25 -6.66 12.38
N THR A 36 -1.66 -5.50 12.69
CA THR A 36 -2.25 -4.49 13.58
C THR A 36 -3.23 -3.56 12.89
N GLY A 37 -3.42 -3.67 11.58
CA GLY A 37 -4.33 -2.82 10.79
C GLY A 37 -3.74 -1.45 10.40
N ARG A 38 -2.45 -1.21 10.67
CA ARG A 38 -1.74 0.01 10.25
C ARG A 38 -1.48 0.07 8.75
N PHE A 39 -1.19 -1.08 8.12
CA PHE A 39 -0.93 -1.17 6.67
C PHE A 39 -2.07 -1.87 5.93
N PRO A 40 -2.18 -1.69 4.60
CA PRO A 40 -3.17 -2.38 3.78
C PRO A 40 -3.15 -3.90 3.96
N GLN A 41 -4.33 -4.50 4.01
CA GLN A 41 -4.49 -5.92 4.31
C GLN A 41 -3.96 -6.80 3.16
N PRO A 42 -3.29 -7.93 3.49
CA PRO A 42 -2.83 -8.88 2.50
C PRO A 42 -3.98 -9.62 1.82
N ILE A 43 -3.94 -9.73 0.50
CA ILE A 43 -4.87 -10.52 -0.32
C ILE A 43 -4.21 -11.85 -0.68
N LYS A 44 -4.82 -12.97 -0.31
CA LYS A 44 -4.34 -14.30 -0.70
C LYS A 44 -4.98 -14.71 -2.02
N ILE A 45 -4.17 -14.96 -3.04
CA ILE A 45 -4.63 -15.47 -4.35
C ILE A 45 -4.23 -16.93 -4.58
N GLY A 46 -3.54 -17.54 -3.62
CA GLY A 46 -3.14 -18.95 -3.66
C GLY A 46 -2.46 -19.38 -2.36
N PRO A 47 -2.12 -20.67 -2.22
CA PRO A 47 -1.63 -21.25 -0.96
C PRO A 47 -0.32 -20.62 -0.45
N ARG A 48 0.51 -20.08 -1.35
CA ARG A 48 1.80 -19.45 -1.03
C ARG A 48 1.93 -18.02 -1.58
N THR A 49 0.83 -17.46 -2.09
CA THR A 49 0.87 -16.18 -2.80
C THR A 49 -0.03 -15.17 -2.12
N THR A 50 0.64 -14.19 -1.50
CA THR A 50 0.04 -13.00 -0.93
C THR A 50 0.43 -11.79 -1.77
N VAL A 51 -0.55 -10.94 -2.04
CA VAL A 51 -0.42 -9.72 -2.84
C VAL A 51 -1.19 -8.57 -2.20
N TRP A 52 -0.88 -7.36 -2.61
CA TRP A 52 -1.56 -6.12 -2.23
C TRP A 52 -1.97 -5.39 -3.49
N LYS A 53 -3.07 -4.63 -3.47
CA LYS A 53 -3.39 -3.78 -4.62
C LYS A 53 -2.44 -2.59 -4.64
N ALA A 54 -1.94 -2.24 -5.82
CA ALA A 54 -1.10 -1.04 -5.97
C ALA A 54 -1.85 0.20 -5.48
N GLU A 55 -3.13 0.36 -5.85
CA GLU A 55 -3.97 1.50 -5.44
C GLU A 55 -4.05 1.69 -3.91
N ASP A 56 -4.16 0.62 -3.13
CA ASP A 56 -4.23 0.70 -1.67
C ASP A 56 -2.87 1.12 -1.06
N ILE A 57 -1.76 0.66 -1.66
CA ILE A 57 -0.40 1.03 -1.22
C ILE A 57 -0.09 2.48 -1.58
N ASP A 58 -0.41 2.91 -2.80
CA ASP A 58 -0.21 4.29 -3.25
C ASP A 58 -1.06 5.27 -2.39
N ALA A 59 -2.35 4.97 -2.20
CA ALA A 59 -3.22 5.78 -1.35
C ALA A 59 -2.73 5.87 0.10
N PHE A 60 -2.16 4.78 0.63
CA PHE A 60 -1.56 4.76 1.96
C PHE A 60 -0.31 5.67 2.04
N ILE A 61 0.57 5.62 1.04
CA ILE A 61 1.76 6.50 0.98
C ILE A 61 1.35 7.97 0.89
N GLU A 62 0.36 8.29 0.06
CA GLU A 62 -0.19 9.64 -0.06
C GLU A 62 -0.80 10.13 1.25
N ASN A 63 -1.44 9.24 2.02
CA ASN A 63 -2.03 9.58 3.30
C ASN A 63 -0.96 9.78 4.40
N LEU A 64 0.11 8.97 4.41
CA LEU A 64 1.25 9.16 5.31
C LEU A 64 1.90 10.53 5.13
N GLY A 65 2.10 10.96 3.87
CA GLY A 65 2.65 12.28 3.56
C GLY A 65 1.79 13.45 4.08
N LYS A 66 0.49 13.22 4.31
CA LYS A 66 -0.42 14.23 4.87
C LYS A 66 -0.45 14.24 6.41
N GLN A 67 -0.27 13.08 7.05
CA GLN A 67 -0.27 12.99 8.53
C GLN A 67 1.03 13.51 9.17
N GLY A 68 2.13 13.61 8.42
CA GLY A 68 3.40 14.15 8.93
C GLY A 68 3.45 15.68 9.07
N ALA A 69 2.39 16.41 8.71
CA ALA A 69 2.34 17.88 8.71
C ALA A 69 1.51 18.50 9.87
N ASP A 70 1.06 17.68 10.82
CA ASP A 70 0.06 18.04 11.86
C ASP A 70 0.56 17.82 13.29
N ASN A 71 1.86 17.67 13.53
CA ASN A 71 2.39 17.64 14.89
C ASN A 71 3.56 18.63 15.01
N GLU A 72 3.22 19.91 15.17
CA GLU A 72 4.02 20.94 15.85
C GLU A 72 3.37 21.28 17.19
#